data_AF-A0A0S7X7R5-F1
#
_entry.id   AF-A0A0S7X7R5-F1
#
_cell.length_a   1.000
_cell.length_b   1.000
_cell.length_c   1.000
_cell.angle_alpha   90.00
_cell.angle_beta   90.00
_cell.angle_gamma   90.00
#
_symmetry.space_group_name_H-M   'P 1'
#
loop_
_entity.id
_entity.type
_entity.pdbx_description
1 polymer ?
#
loop_
_entity_poly.entity_id
_entity_poly.type
_entity_poly.pdbx_seq_one_letter_code
_entity_poly.pdbx_strand_id
1 'polypeptide(L)'
;MPQAKLKVVLIAHTPQPEKVVATAAKLCYSPANIDDLREKIAASDQKKFVEKLASLGHLSPIEHISFTFAVEGISRVCTHQLVRHRIASYSQQSQRYVSEHSQKHGGLFDFIIPPSIEAADKKEWFIDKMRQIQKWYDELVETLGDKGEETFQDARFILPNAAETKIILTMNARELLHFIRVRTCLRAQW
;
A
#
# COMPACT_ATOMS: atom_id res chain seq x y z
N MET A 1 -9.71 7.46 20.31
CA MET A 1 -10.59 7.95 19.23
C MET A 1 -10.26 7.14 17.97
N PRO A 2 -11.26 6.68 17.20
CA PRO A 2 -11.09 5.81 16.02
C PRO A 2 -10.50 6.52 14.79
N GLN A 3 -9.83 7.65 15.00
CA GLN A 3 -9.05 8.29 13.94
C GLN A 3 -7.79 7.47 13.74
N ALA A 4 -7.75 6.74 12.63
CA ALA A 4 -6.61 5.90 12.29
C ALA A 4 -5.39 6.76 11.96
N LYS A 5 -4.20 6.28 12.31
CA LYS A 5 -2.93 6.94 12.00
C LYS A 5 -2.14 6.08 11.03
N LEU A 6 -1.61 6.73 9.99
CA LEU A 6 -0.78 6.07 8.99
C LEU A 6 0.40 5.34 9.68
N LYS A 7 0.54 4.06 9.37
CA LYS A 7 1.67 3.24 9.76
C LYS A 7 2.12 2.45 8.54
N VAL A 8 3.40 2.60 8.20
CA VAL A 8 4.03 1.89 7.08
C VAL A 8 5.21 1.12 7.64
N VAL A 9 5.27 -0.18 7.35
CA VAL A 9 6.35 -1.08 7.78
C VAL A 9 6.88 -1.81 6.56
N LEU A 10 8.19 -1.74 6.32
CA LEU A 10 8.86 -2.63 5.36
C LEU A 10 8.97 -4.02 5.99
N ILE A 11 8.30 -5.01 5.40
CA ILE A 11 8.24 -6.38 5.95
C ILE A 11 9.09 -7.38 5.17
N ALA A 12 9.45 -7.08 3.92
CA ALA A 12 10.38 -7.89 3.14
C ALA A 12 11.05 -7.06 2.04
N HIS A 13 12.27 -7.44 1.66
CA HIS A 13 12.98 -6.89 0.50
C HIS A 13 13.95 -7.91 -0.09
N THR A 14 14.39 -7.70 -1.33
CA THR A 14 15.46 -8.51 -1.95
C THR A 14 16.77 -8.37 -1.16
N PRO A 15 17.40 -9.48 -0.72
CA PRO A 15 18.72 -9.44 -0.09
C PRO A 15 19.81 -9.02 -1.08
N GLN A 16 20.79 -8.24 -0.63
CA GLN A 16 21.94 -7.80 -1.44
C GLN A 16 21.52 -7.20 -2.80
N PRO A 17 20.64 -6.18 -2.82
CA PRO A 17 19.98 -5.72 -4.04
C PRO A 17 20.98 -5.22 -5.08
N GLU A 18 22.05 -4.54 -4.68
CA GLU A 18 23.06 -4.03 -5.62
C GLU A 18 23.77 -5.17 -6.38
N LYS A 19 23.98 -6.31 -5.73
CA LYS A 19 24.58 -7.49 -6.38
C LYS A 19 23.63 -8.10 -7.40
N VAL A 20 22.34 -8.18 -7.08
CA VAL A 20 21.31 -8.69 -8.00
C VAL A 20 21.21 -7.79 -9.24
N VAL A 21 21.13 -6.47 -9.05
CA VAL A 21 21.12 -5.50 -10.17
C VAL A 21 22.39 -5.60 -11.00
N ALA A 22 23.56 -5.62 -10.35
CA ALA A 22 24.84 -5.71 -11.06
C ALA A 22 24.97 -6.99 -11.87
N THR A 23 24.49 -8.13 -11.35
CA THR A 23 24.52 -9.42 -12.06
C THR A 23 23.62 -9.36 -13.29
N ALA A 24 22.37 -8.92 -13.12
CA ALA A 24 21.43 -8.80 -14.23
C ALA A 24 21.93 -7.86 -15.33
N ALA A 25 22.48 -6.70 -14.94
CA ALA A 25 22.99 -5.72 -15.88
C ALA A 25 24.27 -6.17 -16.60
N LYS A 26 25.27 -6.68 -15.86
CA LYS A 26 26.56 -7.06 -16.46
C LYS A 26 26.44 -8.29 -17.35
N LEU A 27 25.51 -9.20 -17.07
CA LEU A 27 25.22 -10.34 -17.95
C LEU A 27 24.87 -9.88 -19.37
N CYS A 28 24.15 -8.78 -19.53
CA CYS A 28 23.79 -8.24 -20.85
C CYS A 28 25.00 -7.77 -21.69
N TYR A 29 26.16 -7.55 -21.07
CA TYR A 29 27.35 -6.98 -21.73
C TYR A 29 28.62 -7.84 -21.54
N SER A 30 28.47 -9.08 -21.07
CA SER A 30 29.60 -9.95 -20.72
C SER A 30 29.53 -11.28 -21.48
N PRO A 31 30.62 -11.70 -22.16
CA PRO A 31 30.73 -13.06 -22.69
C PRO A 31 31.06 -14.09 -21.60
N ALA A 32 31.36 -13.64 -20.37
CA ALA A 32 31.70 -14.52 -19.25
C ALA A 32 30.50 -15.36 -18.81
N ASN A 33 30.77 -16.57 -18.31
CA ASN A 33 29.75 -17.42 -17.73
C ASN A 33 29.24 -16.84 -16.38
N ILE A 34 28.22 -17.48 -15.81
CA ILE A 34 27.57 -16.99 -14.58
C ILE A 34 28.54 -17.02 -13.39
N ASP A 35 29.40 -18.03 -13.28
CA ASP A 35 30.30 -18.18 -12.13
C ASP A 35 31.40 -17.11 -12.14
N ASP A 36 32.05 -16.90 -13.29
CA ASP A 36 33.03 -15.83 -13.49
C ASP A 36 32.46 -14.44 -13.17
N LEU A 37 31.19 -14.22 -13.53
CA LEU A 37 30.50 -12.97 -13.29
C LEU A 37 30.24 -12.74 -11.80
N ARG A 38 29.84 -13.79 -11.08
CA ARG A 38 29.59 -13.73 -9.63
C ARG A 38 30.86 -13.41 -8.85
N GLU A 39 32.00 -14.00 -9.21
CA GLU A 39 33.29 -13.69 -8.57
C GLU A 39 33.67 -12.22 -8.75
N LYS A 40 33.59 -11.70 -9.98
CA LYS A 40 33.89 -10.28 -10.28
C LYS A 40 32.98 -9.31 -9.53
N ILE A 41 31.70 -9.67 -9.34
CA ILE A 41 30.73 -8.86 -8.61
C ILE A 41 31.00 -8.91 -7.10
N ALA A 42 31.34 -10.08 -6.56
CA ALA A 42 31.66 -10.22 -5.15
C ALA A 42 32.93 -9.44 -4.74
N ALA A 43 33.88 -9.29 -5.66
CA ALA A 43 35.15 -8.62 -5.42
C ALA A 43 35.08 -7.07 -5.40
N SER A 44 33.92 -6.45 -5.66
CA SER A 44 33.82 -5.00 -5.84
C SER A 44 32.53 -4.43 -5.25
N ASP A 45 32.59 -3.19 -4.74
CA ASP A 45 31.39 -2.44 -4.35
C ASP A 45 30.59 -2.03 -5.60
N GLN A 46 29.37 -2.58 -5.71
CA GLN A 46 28.51 -2.37 -6.87
C GLN A 46 27.70 -1.08 -6.80
N LYS A 47 27.73 -0.34 -5.68
CA LYS A 47 26.89 0.86 -5.49
C LYS A 47 27.10 1.89 -6.60
N LYS A 48 28.36 2.26 -6.88
CA LYS A 48 28.70 3.23 -7.96
C LYS A 48 28.22 2.77 -9.33
N PHE A 49 28.25 1.46 -9.58
CA PHE A 49 27.77 0.90 -10.84
C PHE A 49 26.25 1.01 -10.96
N VAL A 50 25.51 0.66 -9.90
CA VAL A 50 24.04 0.79 -9.85
C VAL A 50 23.60 2.24 -9.98
N GLU A 51 24.28 3.18 -9.31
CA GLU A 51 24.02 4.62 -9.44
C GLU A 51 24.22 5.11 -10.88
N LYS A 52 25.32 4.69 -11.53
CA LYS A 52 25.57 4.99 -12.95
C LYS A 52 24.53 4.37 -13.88
N LEU A 53 24.09 3.15 -13.59
CA LEU A 53 23.06 2.47 -14.38
C LEU A 53 21.72 3.23 -14.31
N ALA A 54 21.34 3.67 -13.10
CA ALA A 54 20.14 4.47 -12.88
C ALA A 54 20.23 5.85 -13.56
N SER A 55 21.39 6.52 -13.50
CA SER A 55 21.57 7.85 -14.13
C SER A 55 21.50 7.81 -15.66
N LEU A 56 21.87 6.69 -16.28
CA LEU A 56 21.71 6.44 -17.71
C LEU A 56 20.28 6.04 -18.12
N GLY A 57 19.35 5.89 -17.17
CA GLY A 57 17.96 5.49 -17.43
C GLY A 57 17.80 4.00 -17.76
N HIS A 58 18.82 3.19 -17.54
CA HIS A 58 18.76 1.73 -17.73
C HIS A 58 18.08 1.06 -16.54
N LEU A 59 16.75 1.22 -16.43
CA LEU A 59 15.99 0.80 -15.25
C LEU A 59 15.54 -0.67 -15.28
N SER A 60 15.66 -1.40 -16.39
CA SER A 60 15.20 -2.80 -16.45
C SER A 60 15.92 -3.73 -15.46
N PRO A 61 17.25 -3.63 -15.21
CA PRO A 61 17.90 -4.48 -14.20
C PRO A 61 17.46 -4.16 -12.76
N ILE A 62 16.91 -2.97 -12.54
CA ILE A 62 16.40 -2.52 -11.22
C ILE A 62 15.05 -3.20 -10.91
N GLU A 63 14.33 -3.71 -11.91
CA GLU A 63 13.07 -4.44 -11.72
C GLU A 63 13.24 -5.78 -10.97
N HIS A 64 14.46 -6.31 -10.88
CA HIS A 64 14.73 -7.53 -10.11
C HIS A 64 14.67 -7.32 -8.59
N ILE A 65 14.64 -6.08 -8.13
CA ILE A 65 14.59 -5.74 -6.71
C ILE A 65 13.15 -5.50 -6.30
N SER A 66 12.69 -6.18 -5.26
CA SER A 66 11.33 -6.02 -4.72
C SER A 66 11.35 -5.56 -3.27
N PHE A 67 10.31 -4.81 -2.92
CA PHE A 67 10.01 -4.34 -1.56
C PHE A 67 8.56 -4.65 -1.24
N THR A 68 8.30 -5.18 -0.05
CA THR A 68 6.96 -5.45 0.46
C THR A 68 6.71 -4.64 1.70
N PHE A 69 5.63 -3.86 1.68
CA PHE A 69 5.20 -3.01 2.78
C PHE A 69 3.87 -3.49 3.35
N ALA A 70 3.75 -3.49 4.67
CA ALA A 70 2.47 -3.53 5.37
C ALA A 70 2.06 -2.09 5.70
N VAL A 71 0.83 -1.73 5.34
CA VAL A 71 0.29 -0.37 5.52
C VAL A 71 -1.05 -0.44 6.25
N GLU A 72 -1.16 0.36 7.31
CA GLU A 72 -2.36 0.55 8.12
C GLU A 72 -2.65 2.06 8.23
N GLY A 73 -3.87 2.44 8.62
CA GLY A 73 -4.24 3.84 8.78
C GLY A 73 -4.39 4.61 7.47
N ILE A 74 -4.79 3.93 6.39
CA ILE A 74 -5.12 4.55 5.10
C ILE A 74 -6.60 4.35 4.77
N SER A 75 -7.17 5.27 4.00
CA SER A 75 -8.59 5.24 3.65
C SER A 75 -8.88 4.31 2.47
N ARG A 76 -10.14 3.86 2.36
CA ARG A 76 -10.63 3.15 1.18
C ARG A 76 -10.37 3.92 -0.11
N VAL A 77 -10.62 5.24 -0.14
CA VAL A 77 -10.34 6.07 -1.32
C VAL A 77 -8.86 6.14 -1.66
N CYS A 78 -7.96 6.15 -0.68
CA CYS A 78 -6.52 6.07 -0.91
C CYS A 78 -6.16 4.75 -1.61
N THR A 79 -6.65 3.61 -1.09
CA THR A 79 -6.38 2.31 -1.72
C THR A 79 -6.94 2.20 -3.14
N HIS A 80 -8.10 2.81 -3.42
CA HIS A 80 -8.69 2.79 -4.76
C HIS A 80 -7.80 3.52 -5.80
N GLN A 81 -6.96 4.46 -5.36
CA GLN A 81 -5.93 5.08 -6.21
C GLN A 81 -4.64 4.27 -6.25
N LEU A 82 -4.22 3.72 -5.11
CA LEU A 82 -3.02 2.91 -4.98
C LEU A 82 -3.05 1.69 -5.91
N VAL A 83 -4.15 0.92 -5.91
CA VAL A 83 -4.27 -0.31 -6.72
C VAL A 83 -4.33 -0.07 -8.23
N ARG A 84 -4.32 1.20 -8.69
CA ARG A 84 -4.18 1.56 -10.11
C ARG A 84 -2.74 1.42 -10.61
N HIS A 85 -1.77 1.28 -9.70
CA HIS A 85 -0.40 0.91 -10.02
C HIS A 85 -0.34 -0.60 -10.29
N ARG A 86 -0.30 -0.96 -11.57
CA ARG A 86 -0.53 -2.35 -12.05
C ARG A 86 0.69 -3.25 -11.93
N ILE A 87 1.91 -2.70 -11.86
CA ILE A 87 3.16 -3.48 -11.72
C ILE A 87 3.45 -3.70 -10.23
N ALA A 88 2.47 -4.24 -9.53
CA ALA A 88 2.50 -4.42 -8.09
C ALA A 88 1.55 -5.56 -7.69
N SER A 89 1.78 -6.11 -6.50
CA SER A 89 0.93 -7.13 -5.89
C SER A 89 0.29 -6.57 -4.64
N TYR A 90 -0.98 -6.91 -4.39
CA TYR A 90 -1.75 -6.37 -3.27
C TYR A 90 -2.50 -7.47 -2.52
N SER A 91 -2.50 -7.40 -1.20
CA SER A 91 -3.41 -8.15 -0.32
C SER A 91 -4.07 -7.16 0.64
N GLN A 92 -5.36 -6.91 0.45
CA GLN A 92 -6.10 -5.90 1.20
C GLN A 92 -7.12 -6.54 2.12
N GLN A 93 -7.32 -5.95 3.31
CA GLN A 93 -8.39 -6.33 4.22
C GLN A 93 -9.75 -6.22 3.53
N SER A 94 -10.49 -7.34 3.54
CA SER A 94 -11.76 -7.46 2.84
C SER A 94 -12.92 -7.12 3.77
N GLN A 95 -13.69 -6.07 3.43
CA GLN A 95 -14.99 -5.79 4.06
C GLN A 95 -16.08 -6.79 3.69
N ARG A 96 -15.79 -7.81 2.87
CA ARG A 96 -16.69 -8.96 2.70
C ARG A 96 -16.49 -9.98 3.82
N TYR A 97 -15.31 -10.05 4.41
CA TYR A 97 -14.98 -11.06 5.43
C TYR A 97 -14.79 -10.47 6.82
N VAL A 98 -14.26 -9.26 6.90
CA VAL A 98 -14.09 -8.51 8.14
C VAL A 98 -15.25 -7.55 8.28
N SER A 99 -16.10 -7.81 9.27
CA SER A 99 -17.26 -6.98 9.57
C SER A 99 -16.84 -5.73 10.32
N GLU A 100 -17.35 -4.56 9.93
CA GLU A 100 -17.17 -3.28 10.64
C GLU A 100 -18.19 -3.08 11.78
N HIS A 101 -18.84 -4.16 12.23
CA HIS A 101 -19.88 -4.10 13.26
C HIS A 101 -19.32 -3.58 14.57
N SER A 102 -20.04 -2.69 15.26
CA SER A 102 -19.51 -2.01 16.46
C SER A 102 -19.03 -2.97 17.55
N GLN A 103 -19.73 -4.09 17.77
CA GLN A 103 -19.32 -5.13 18.72
C GLN A 103 -18.01 -5.84 18.34
N LYS A 104 -17.66 -5.87 17.04
CA LYS A 104 -16.44 -6.50 16.52
C LYS A 104 -15.28 -5.49 16.37
N HIS A 105 -15.58 -4.18 16.35
CA HIS A 105 -14.62 -3.09 16.14
C HIS A 105 -14.52 -2.06 17.29
N GLY A 106 -14.84 -2.44 18.54
CA GLY A 106 -14.64 -1.56 19.68
C GLY A 106 -15.54 -0.31 19.68
N GLY A 107 -16.71 -0.40 19.06
CA GLY A 107 -17.78 0.58 19.11
C GLY A 107 -17.95 1.44 17.85
N LEU A 108 -16.87 1.69 17.10
CA LEU A 108 -16.90 2.51 15.89
C LEU A 108 -15.77 2.08 14.95
N PHE A 109 -16.08 1.84 13.67
CA PHE A 109 -15.08 1.55 12.65
C PHE A 109 -14.04 2.68 12.58
N ASP A 110 -12.81 2.31 12.24
CA ASP A 110 -11.72 3.27 12.12
C ASP A 110 -11.85 4.08 10.83
N PHE A 111 -11.48 5.36 10.87
CA PHE A 111 -11.56 6.24 9.69
C PHE A 111 -10.47 7.31 9.68
N ILE A 112 -10.27 7.89 8.50
CA ILE A 112 -9.33 8.98 8.26
C ILE A 112 -10.12 10.29 8.16
N ILE A 113 -9.70 11.31 8.91
CA ILE A 113 -10.26 12.67 8.82
C ILE A 113 -9.42 13.49 7.84
N PRO A 114 -10.01 14.02 6.75
CA PRO A 114 -9.33 14.93 5.85
C PRO A 114 -8.75 16.17 6.53
N PRO A 115 -7.49 16.57 6.24
CA PRO A 115 -6.89 17.79 6.78
C PRO A 115 -7.72 19.05 6.50
N SER A 116 -8.37 19.12 5.33
CA SER A 116 -9.26 20.24 4.99
C SER A 116 -10.51 20.31 5.85
N ILE A 117 -11.00 19.18 6.37
CA ILE A 117 -12.12 19.13 7.31
C ILE A 117 -11.67 19.58 8.70
N GLU A 118 -10.47 19.18 9.14
CA GLU A 118 -9.88 19.70 10.39
C GLU A 118 -9.62 21.20 10.30
N ALA A 119 -9.04 21.69 9.19
CA ALA A 119 -8.78 23.11 8.96
C ALA A 119 -10.06 23.96 8.91
N ALA A 120 -11.19 23.36 8.54
CA ALA A 120 -12.50 24.02 8.53
C ALA A 120 -13.23 23.97 9.89
N ASP A 121 -12.58 23.47 10.95
CA ASP A 121 -13.17 23.27 12.28
C ASP A 121 -14.45 22.39 12.24
N LYS A 122 -14.46 21.38 11.36
CA LYS A 122 -15.58 20.44 11.18
C LYS A 122 -15.27 19.02 11.67
N LYS A 123 -14.22 18.86 12.48
CA LYS A 123 -13.78 17.56 13.00
C LYS A 123 -14.89 16.84 13.77
N GLU A 124 -15.50 17.48 14.77
CA GLU A 124 -16.55 16.85 15.58
C GLU A 124 -17.81 16.57 14.77
N TRP A 125 -18.18 17.45 13.84
CA TRP A 125 -19.29 17.23 12.92
C TRP A 125 -19.04 15.98 12.05
N PHE A 126 -17.82 15.80 11.56
CA PHE A 126 -17.46 14.62 10.76
C PHE A 126 -17.52 13.33 11.57
N ILE A 127 -17.01 13.35 12.81
CA ILE A 127 -17.06 12.21 13.74
C ILE A 127 -18.51 11.84 14.07
N ASP A 128 -19.39 12.82 14.27
CA ASP A 128 -20.84 12.59 14.46
C ASP A 128 -21.45 11.86 13.25
N LYS A 129 -21.07 12.23 12.02
CA LYS A 129 -21.55 11.53 10.81
C LYS A 129 -21.03 10.11 10.70
N MET A 130 -19.78 9.85 11.09
CA MET A 130 -19.25 8.48 11.15
C MET A 130 -20.03 7.62 12.15
N ARG A 131 -20.40 8.18 13.32
CA ARG A 131 -21.25 7.48 14.31
C ARG A 131 -22.65 7.16 13.78
N GLN A 132 -23.24 8.05 12.98
CA GLN A 132 -24.53 7.79 12.33
C GLN A 132 -24.42 6.64 11.32
N ILE A 133 -23.37 6.64 10.50
CA ILE A 133 -23.12 5.56 9.55
C ILE A 133 -22.88 4.23 10.27
N GLN A 134 -22.16 4.21 11.40
CA GLN A 134 -21.98 3.00 12.20
C GLN A 134 -23.31 2.40 12.64
N LYS A 135 -24.24 3.23 13.15
CA LYS A 135 -25.57 2.77 13.56
C LYS A 135 -26.33 2.14 12.40
N TRP A 136 -26.31 2.78 11.24
CA TRP A 136 -26.94 2.21 10.04
C TRP A 136 -26.28 0.91 9.58
N TYR A 137 -24.95 0.79 9.73
CA TYR A 137 -24.23 -0.43 9.38
C TYR A 137 -24.59 -1.58 10.32
N ASP A 138 -24.61 -1.33 11.62
CA ASP A 138 -25.01 -2.32 12.62
C ASP A 138 -26.46 -2.77 12.38
N GLU A 139 -27.39 -1.83 12.20
CA GLU A 139 -28.80 -2.10 11.91
C GLU A 139 -28.98 -2.94 10.63
N LEU A 140 -28.24 -2.64 9.56
CA LEU A 140 -28.27 -3.44 8.33
C LEU A 140 -27.72 -4.86 8.55
N VAL A 141 -26.61 -5.00 9.27
CA VAL A 141 -26.02 -6.32 9.56
C VAL A 141 -26.99 -7.17 10.39
N GLU A 142 -27.62 -6.59 11.42
CA GLU A 142 -28.62 -7.25 12.26
C GLU A 142 -29.87 -7.64 11.44
N THR A 143 -30.38 -6.72 10.63
CA THR A 143 -31.57 -6.94 9.77
C THR A 143 -31.33 -8.05 8.74
N LEU A 144 -30.12 -8.12 8.19
CA LEU A 144 -29.71 -9.15 7.22
C LEU A 144 -29.28 -10.47 7.90
N GLY A 145 -29.25 -10.53 9.23
CA GLY A 145 -29.05 -11.75 10.02
C GLY A 145 -27.59 -12.18 10.27
N ASP A 146 -26.61 -11.27 10.11
CA ASP A 146 -25.17 -11.51 10.37
C ASP A 146 -24.63 -12.85 9.82
N LYS A 147 -24.95 -13.18 8.55
CA LYS A 147 -24.55 -14.43 7.90
C LYS A 147 -23.11 -14.43 7.37
N GLY A 148 -22.24 -13.59 7.92
CA GLY A 148 -20.87 -13.44 7.44
C GLY A 148 -20.81 -12.77 6.06
N GLU A 149 -20.15 -13.43 5.09
CA GLU A 149 -19.83 -12.85 3.79
C GLU A 149 -21.03 -12.31 3.01
N GLU A 150 -22.14 -13.06 3.01
CA GLU A 150 -23.40 -12.70 2.35
C GLU A 150 -23.94 -11.36 2.88
N THR A 151 -23.87 -11.15 4.19
CA THR A 151 -24.36 -9.92 4.83
C THR A 151 -23.38 -8.76 4.67
N PHE A 152 -22.08 -8.98 4.93
CA PHE A 152 -21.10 -7.89 4.94
C PHE A 152 -20.84 -7.30 3.56
N GLN A 153 -20.93 -8.13 2.51
CA GLN A 153 -20.72 -7.64 1.15
C GLN A 153 -21.78 -6.63 0.70
N ASP A 154 -22.99 -6.68 1.28
CA ASP A 154 -24.10 -5.76 1.00
C ASP A 154 -24.10 -4.60 2.00
N ALA A 155 -23.96 -4.88 3.30
CA ALA A 155 -23.95 -3.85 4.34
C ALA A 155 -22.82 -2.82 4.15
N ARG A 156 -21.65 -3.23 3.62
CA ARG A 156 -20.51 -2.32 3.36
C ARG A 156 -20.82 -1.20 2.38
N PHE A 157 -21.91 -1.24 1.61
CA PHE A 157 -22.23 -0.21 0.61
C PHE A 157 -22.50 1.17 1.23
N ILE A 158 -22.84 1.23 2.52
CA ILE A 158 -23.00 2.50 3.24
C ILE A 158 -21.71 2.98 3.91
N LEU A 159 -20.66 2.17 3.95
CA LEU A 159 -19.39 2.58 4.54
C LEU A 159 -18.75 3.69 3.71
N PRO A 160 -18.20 4.73 4.36
CA PRO A 160 -17.69 5.89 3.65
C PRO A 160 -16.32 5.59 3.04
N ASN A 161 -15.96 6.36 2.02
CA ASN A 161 -14.61 6.39 1.45
C ASN A 161 -13.48 6.66 2.48
N ALA A 162 -13.85 7.28 3.61
CA ALA A 162 -12.96 7.58 4.72
C ALA A 162 -12.67 6.39 5.64
N ALA A 163 -13.43 5.29 5.53
CA ALA A 163 -13.21 4.08 6.31
C ALA A 163 -11.76 3.60 6.14
N GLU A 164 -11.14 3.24 7.26
CA GLU A 164 -9.79 2.70 7.29
C GLU A 164 -9.75 1.36 6.54
N THR A 165 -8.57 1.05 6.02
CA THR A 165 -8.25 -0.26 5.50
C THR A 165 -6.78 -0.53 5.69
N LYS A 166 -6.43 -1.82 5.71
CA LYS A 166 -5.06 -2.31 5.83
C LYS A 166 -4.70 -3.04 4.55
N ILE A 167 -3.49 -2.85 4.06
CA ILE A 167 -3.03 -3.43 2.79
C ILE A 167 -1.56 -3.82 2.88
N ILE A 168 -1.24 -5.01 2.36
CA ILE A 168 0.12 -5.38 2.00
C ILE A 168 0.30 -5.06 0.52
N LEU A 169 1.38 -4.35 0.19
CA LEU A 169 1.76 -4.10 -1.20
C LEU A 169 3.19 -4.55 -1.47
N THR A 170 3.43 -5.13 -2.64
CA THR A 170 4.77 -5.44 -3.15
C THR A 170 4.98 -4.74 -4.48
N MET A 171 6.06 -3.97 -4.60
CA MET A 171 6.48 -3.32 -5.85
C MET A 171 7.94 -3.67 -6.12
N ASN A 172 8.29 -3.83 -7.40
CA ASN A 172 9.70 -3.80 -7.76
C ASN A 172 10.26 -2.37 -7.66
N ALA A 173 11.57 -2.21 -7.62
CA ALA A 173 12.20 -0.91 -7.38
C ALA A 173 11.91 0.09 -8.51
N ARG A 174 11.73 -0.35 -9.77
CA ARG A 174 11.34 0.52 -10.88
C ARG A 174 9.91 1.05 -10.70
N GLU A 175 8.96 0.17 -10.37
CA GLU A 175 7.58 0.60 -10.09
C GLU A 175 7.52 1.47 -8.84
N LEU A 176 8.29 1.14 -7.79
CA LEU A 176 8.32 1.95 -6.57
C LEU A 176 8.82 3.37 -6.85
N LEU A 177 9.87 3.52 -7.67
CA LEU A 177 10.34 4.83 -8.14
C LEU A 177 9.27 5.56 -8.95
N HIS A 178 8.55 4.85 -9.84
CA HIS A 178 7.44 5.42 -10.58
C HIS A 178 6.32 5.90 -9.64
N PHE A 179 5.85 5.04 -8.74
CA PHE A 179 4.83 5.31 -7.73
C PHE A 179 5.17 6.56 -6.92
N ILE A 180 6.39 6.62 -6.35
CA ILE A 180 6.87 7.80 -5.60
C ILE A 180 6.76 9.04 -6.47
N ARG A 181 7.30 9.01 -7.70
CA ARG A 181 7.28 10.17 -8.61
C ARG A 181 5.88 10.72 -8.88
N VAL A 182 4.89 9.85 -9.10
CA VAL A 182 3.50 10.31 -9.39
C VAL A 182 2.71 10.64 -8.14
N ARG A 183 2.97 9.97 -7.00
CA ARG A 183 2.17 10.12 -5.77
C ARG A 183 2.74 11.11 -4.76
N THR A 184 3.99 11.57 -4.92
CA THR A 184 4.53 12.73 -4.19
C THR A 184 4.44 14.03 -5.00
N CYS A 185 3.77 14.01 -6.16
CA CYS A 185 3.48 15.20 -6.93
C CYS A 185 2.48 16.10 -6.18
N LEU A 186 2.63 17.42 -6.25
CA LEU A 186 1.69 18.39 -5.66
C LEU A 186 0.26 18.30 -6.22
N ARG A 187 0.06 17.63 -7.36
CA ARG A 187 -1.25 17.37 -7.95
C ARG A 187 -1.90 16.07 -7.46
N ALA A 188 -1.15 15.23 -6.75
CA ALA A 188 -1.70 14.04 -6.12
C ALA A 188 -2.61 14.46 -4.96
N GLN A 189 -3.63 13.66 -4.68
CA GLN A 189 -4.39 13.81 -3.45
C GLN A 189 -3.43 13.63 -2.26
N TRP A 190 -3.65 14.44 -1.21
CA TRP A 190 -2.92 14.40 0.06
C TRP A 190 -3.01 13.03 0.74
#